data_AF-A0A7S0Y5R2-F1
#
_entry.id   AF-A0A7S0Y5R2-F1
#
_cell.length_a   1.000
_cell.length_b   1.000
_cell.length_c   1.000
_cell.angle_alpha   90.00
_cell.angle_beta   90.00
_cell.angle_gamma   90.00
#
_symmetry.space_group_name_H-M   'P 1'
#
loop_
_entity.id
_entity.type
_entity.pdbx_description
1 polymer ?
#
loop_
_entity_poly.entity_id
_entity_poly.type
_entity_poly.pdbx_seq_one_letter_code
_entity_poly.pdbx_strand_id
1 'polypeptide(L)'
;GTSFTHSIMGLVKTILAALLSFVFLMTGGNKVTDQIHAPTHAELSGNFQKSFGPIWADIINNKLKIPADAAIYKMVIDDGSKTYATMRTVLGATEIACVIMLWSPFRSLGAFLLLGIMIPAVYSHHLANDGQMAVPAVLAALLVILLLPDSAPAKPSKKKTK
;
A
#
# COMPACT_ATOMS: atom_id res chain seq x y z
N GLY A 1 29.33 -1.58 20.93
CA GLY A 1 29.01 -2.05 19.56
C GLY A 1 27.52 -2.10 19.32
N THR A 2 26.76 -2.88 20.08
CA THR A 2 25.34 -3.20 19.81
C THR A 2 24.35 -2.03 19.99
N SER A 3 24.53 -1.17 21.01
CA SER A 3 23.65 -0.02 21.26
C SER A 3 23.58 0.96 20.07
N PHE A 4 24.70 1.20 19.39
CA PHE A 4 24.78 2.11 18.25
C PHE A 4 24.04 1.58 17.01
N THR A 5 24.15 0.28 16.72
CA THR A 5 23.46 -0.35 15.59
C THR A 5 21.94 -0.42 15.77
N HIS A 6 21.44 -0.59 17.01
CA HIS A 6 20.00 -0.49 17.29
C HIS A 6 19.48 0.93 17.04
N SER A 7 20.27 1.95 17.42
CA SER A 7 19.93 3.36 17.19
C SER A 7 19.84 3.71 15.70
N ILE A 8 20.77 3.19 14.88
CA ILE A 8 20.77 3.43 13.42
C ILE A 8 19.56 2.78 12.75
N MET A 9 19.26 1.51 13.03
CA MET A 9 18.12 0.83 12.40
C MET A 9 16.78 1.51 12.77
N GLY A 10 16.63 1.94 14.03
CA GLY A 10 15.47 2.71 14.46
C GLY A 10 15.34 4.05 13.72
N LEU A 11 16.44 4.77 13.53
CA LEU A 11 16.47 6.01 12.75
C LEU A 11 16.12 5.76 11.28
N VAL A 12 16.69 4.73 10.66
CA VAL A 12 16.41 4.35 9.27
C VAL A 12 14.94 4.03 9.08
N LYS A 13 14.34 3.21 9.95
CA LYS A 13 12.91 2.90 9.89
C LYS A 13 12.02 4.13 10.11
N THR A 14 12.46 5.07 10.94
CA THR A 14 11.71 6.33 11.17
C THR A 14 11.74 7.22 9.93
N ILE A 15 12.91 7.41 9.32
CA ILE A 15 13.06 8.15 8.05
C ILE A 15 12.24 7.46 6.96
N LEU A 16 12.31 6.14 6.88
CA LEU A 16 11.57 5.36 5.90
C LEU A 16 10.05 5.49 6.10
N ALA A 17 9.56 5.41 7.34
CA ALA A 17 8.16 5.64 7.65
C ALA A 17 7.71 7.05 7.26
N ALA A 18 8.55 8.08 7.43
CA ALA A 18 8.25 9.44 7.00
C ALA A 18 8.15 9.56 5.47
N LEU A 19 9.10 8.99 4.73
CA LEU A 19 9.07 8.99 3.27
C LEU A 19 7.85 8.25 2.73
N LEU A 20 7.57 7.06 3.26
CA LEU A 20 6.37 6.28 2.88
C LEU A 20 5.09 7.02 3.25
N SER A 21 5.04 7.67 4.43
CA SER A 21 3.89 8.48 4.83
C SER A 21 3.59 9.58 3.84
N PHE A 22 4.61 10.32 3.41
CA PHE A 22 4.44 11.37 2.42
C PHE A 22 3.88 10.82 1.11
N VAL A 23 4.48 9.76 0.56
CA VAL A 23 4.02 9.16 -0.69
C VAL A 23 2.59 8.65 -0.57
N PHE A 24 2.26 7.90 0.48
CA PHE A 24 0.93 7.33 0.66
C PHE A 24 -0.15 8.36 0.99
N LEU A 25 0.18 9.46 1.67
CA LEU A 25 -0.74 10.58 1.85
C LEU A 25 -1.04 11.27 0.53
N MET A 26 -0.02 11.47 -0.31
CA MET A 26 -0.20 12.08 -1.62
C MET A 26 -0.99 11.18 -2.57
N THR A 27 -0.72 9.87 -2.58
CA THR A 27 -1.49 8.92 -3.41
C THR A 27 -2.91 8.73 -2.88
N GLY A 28 -3.08 8.61 -1.56
CA GLY A 28 -4.38 8.39 -0.93
C GLY A 28 -5.26 9.62 -1.03
N GLY A 29 -4.68 10.80 -0.80
CA GLY A 29 -5.34 12.08 -1.00
C GLY A 29 -5.80 12.27 -2.45
N ASN A 30 -4.94 11.99 -3.44
CA ASN A 30 -5.33 12.09 -4.86
C ASN A 30 -6.44 11.11 -5.27
N LYS A 31 -6.63 10.00 -4.53
CA LYS A 31 -7.78 9.10 -4.72
C LYS A 31 -9.09 9.66 -4.14
N VAL A 32 -9.02 10.59 -3.19
CA VAL A 32 -10.19 11.16 -2.50
C VAL A 32 -10.57 12.52 -3.08
N THR A 33 -9.59 13.34 -3.43
CA THR A 33 -9.77 14.74 -3.89
C THR A 33 -8.85 15.07 -5.06
N ASP A 34 -9.26 16.02 -5.90
CA ASP A 34 -8.50 16.55 -7.03
C ASP A 34 -7.62 17.76 -6.65
N GLN A 35 -7.76 18.28 -5.44
CA GLN A 35 -7.05 19.46 -4.95
C GLN A 35 -5.53 19.28 -4.77
N ILE A 36 -5.05 18.04 -4.72
CA ILE A 36 -3.62 17.75 -4.54
C ILE A 36 -2.91 17.78 -5.90
N HIS A 37 -3.39 16.98 -6.85
CA HIS A 37 -2.89 16.97 -8.22
C HIS A 37 -4.00 16.49 -9.19
N ALA A 38 -4.74 17.44 -9.74
CA ALA A 38 -5.89 17.17 -10.62
C ALA A 38 -5.60 16.19 -11.78
N PRO A 39 -4.44 16.24 -12.49
CA PRO A 39 -4.15 15.27 -13.53
C PRO A 39 -4.06 13.83 -13.01
N THR A 40 -3.43 13.62 -11.85
CA THR A 40 -3.36 12.29 -11.22
C THR A 40 -4.73 11.84 -10.74
N HIS A 41 -5.54 12.75 -10.20
CA HIS A 41 -6.91 12.42 -9.82
C HIS A 41 -7.73 11.96 -11.03
N ALA A 42 -7.64 12.66 -12.16
CA ALA A 42 -8.33 12.31 -13.39
C ALA A 42 -7.88 10.94 -13.94
N GLU A 43 -6.58 10.66 -13.90
CA GLU A 43 -6.04 9.35 -14.27
C GLU A 43 -6.62 8.24 -13.38
N LEU A 44 -6.62 8.46 -12.06
CA LEU A 44 -7.13 7.50 -11.08
C LEU A 44 -8.66 7.38 -11.10
N SER A 45 -9.41 8.43 -11.45
CA SER A 45 -10.87 8.40 -11.42
C SER A 45 -11.49 7.88 -12.72
N GLY A 46 -10.81 8.03 -13.86
CA GLY A 46 -11.35 7.65 -15.16
C GLY A 46 -10.54 6.60 -15.92
N ASN A 47 -9.23 6.79 -16.03
CA ASN A 47 -8.40 5.96 -16.91
C ASN A 47 -8.03 4.64 -16.28
N PHE A 48 -7.80 4.61 -14.96
CA PHE A 48 -7.47 3.38 -14.24
C PHE A 48 -8.55 2.30 -14.42
N GLN A 49 -9.83 2.65 -14.30
CA GLN A 49 -10.92 1.69 -14.53
C GLN A 49 -10.91 1.16 -15.98
N LYS A 50 -10.69 2.02 -16.97
CA LYS A 50 -10.65 1.60 -18.39
C LYS A 50 -9.48 0.67 -18.68
N SER A 51 -8.31 0.94 -18.09
CA SER A 51 -7.09 0.18 -18.32
C SER A 51 -7.07 -1.14 -17.55
N PHE A 52 -7.46 -1.12 -16.27
CA PHE A 52 -7.32 -2.27 -15.37
C PHE A 52 -8.63 -3.06 -15.17
N GLY A 53 -9.80 -2.45 -15.43
CA GLY A 53 -11.10 -3.10 -15.33
C GLY A 53 -11.18 -4.40 -16.13
N PRO A 54 -10.84 -4.42 -17.44
CA PRO A 54 -10.86 -5.64 -18.25
C PRO A 54 -9.88 -6.72 -17.76
N ILE A 55 -8.70 -6.31 -17.28
CA ILE A 55 -7.67 -7.22 -16.76
C ILE A 55 -8.22 -7.96 -15.53
N TRP A 56 -8.78 -7.22 -14.59
CA TRP A 56 -9.36 -7.82 -13.40
C TRP A 56 -10.68 -8.54 -13.69
N ALA A 57 -11.47 -8.09 -14.66
CA ALA A 57 -12.67 -8.80 -15.11
C ALA A 57 -12.35 -10.23 -15.57
N ASP A 58 -11.30 -10.39 -16.39
CA ASP A 58 -10.83 -11.71 -16.83
C ASP A 58 -10.44 -12.58 -15.63
N ILE A 59 -9.63 -12.05 -14.70
CA ILE A 59 -9.22 -12.79 -13.51
C ILE A 59 -10.44 -13.20 -12.67
N ILE A 60 -11.35 -12.28 -12.41
CA ILE A 60 -12.50 -12.50 -11.54
C ILE A 60 -13.47 -13.51 -12.17
N ASN A 61 -13.78 -13.38 -13.47
CA ASN A 61 -14.72 -14.26 -14.16
C ASN A 61 -14.10 -15.62 -14.50
N ASN A 62 -12.90 -15.63 -15.08
CA ASN A 62 -12.35 -16.84 -15.69
C ASN A 62 -11.44 -17.62 -14.73
N LYS A 63 -10.71 -16.94 -13.83
CA LYS A 63 -9.81 -17.61 -12.88
C LYS A 63 -10.45 -17.86 -11.53
N LEU A 64 -11.11 -16.85 -10.96
CA LEU A 64 -11.72 -16.93 -9.63
C LEU A 64 -13.18 -17.39 -9.67
N LYS A 65 -13.83 -17.34 -10.84
CA LYS A 65 -15.23 -17.73 -11.05
C LYS A 65 -16.19 -17.05 -10.06
N ILE A 66 -15.89 -15.80 -9.73
CA ILE A 66 -16.73 -15.01 -8.82
C ILE A 66 -17.97 -14.55 -9.61
N PRO A 67 -19.18 -14.71 -9.05
CA PRO A 67 -20.41 -14.24 -9.70
C PRO A 67 -20.39 -12.74 -10.03
N ALA A 68 -20.97 -12.35 -11.17
CA ALA A 68 -21.00 -10.96 -11.61
C ALA A 68 -21.85 -10.04 -10.69
N ASP A 69 -22.74 -10.60 -9.89
CA ASP A 69 -23.52 -9.87 -8.88
C ASP A 69 -22.76 -9.64 -7.57
N ALA A 70 -21.61 -10.30 -7.38
CA ALA A 70 -20.79 -10.14 -6.19
C ALA A 70 -20.25 -8.71 -6.06
N ALA A 71 -20.20 -8.20 -4.83
CA ALA A 71 -19.73 -6.85 -4.53
C ALA A 71 -18.33 -6.56 -5.10
N ILE A 72 -17.41 -7.55 -5.02
CA ILE A 72 -16.05 -7.43 -5.57
C ILE A 72 -16.06 -7.19 -7.08
N TYR A 73 -16.94 -7.87 -7.82
CA TYR A 73 -17.05 -7.68 -9.27
C TYR A 73 -17.48 -6.25 -9.63
N LYS A 74 -18.53 -5.77 -8.94
CA LYS A 74 -19.06 -4.42 -9.13
C LYS A 74 -18.06 -3.33 -8.75
N MET A 75 -17.24 -3.58 -7.72
CA MET A 75 -16.20 -2.65 -7.28
C MET A 75 -15.09 -2.44 -8.31
N VAL A 76 -14.83 -3.45 -9.15
CA VAL A 76 -13.66 -3.44 -10.03
C VAL A 76 -14.01 -3.00 -11.46
N ILE A 77 -15.21 -3.31 -11.95
CA ILE A 77 -15.55 -3.09 -13.36
C ILE A 77 -16.37 -1.81 -13.60
N ASP A 78 -16.96 -1.21 -12.56
CA ASP A 78 -17.96 -0.12 -12.61
C ASP A 78 -19.03 -0.37 -13.70
N ASP A 79 -20.15 -0.94 -13.29
CA ASP A 79 -21.34 -1.13 -14.13
C ASP A 79 -22.15 0.17 -14.37
N GLY A 80 -21.52 1.34 -14.15
CA GLY A 80 -22.19 2.66 -14.20
C GLY A 80 -22.82 3.09 -12.87
N SER A 81 -22.64 2.32 -11.79
CA SER A 81 -23.23 2.59 -10.46
C SER A 81 -22.39 3.48 -9.54
N LYS A 82 -21.27 4.05 -10.00
CA LYS A 82 -20.26 4.78 -9.18
C LYS A 82 -19.50 3.89 -8.19
N THR A 83 -19.58 2.57 -8.33
CA THR A 83 -18.95 1.65 -7.39
C THR A 83 -17.42 1.75 -7.46
N TYR A 84 -16.86 2.04 -8.62
CA TYR A 84 -15.43 2.33 -8.75
C TYR A 84 -15.02 3.61 -8.01
N ALA A 85 -15.81 4.68 -8.11
CA ALA A 85 -15.55 5.92 -7.36
C ALA A 85 -15.56 5.68 -5.84
N THR A 86 -16.48 4.82 -5.36
CA THR A 86 -16.51 4.38 -3.97
C THR A 86 -15.27 3.55 -3.63
N MET A 87 -14.92 2.54 -4.42
CA MET A 87 -13.73 1.71 -4.20
C MET A 87 -12.47 2.56 -4.12
N ARG A 88 -12.28 3.48 -5.08
CA ARG A 88 -11.13 4.40 -5.12
C ARG A 88 -11.06 5.27 -3.88
N THR A 89 -12.19 5.87 -3.47
CA THR A 89 -12.27 6.69 -2.25
C THR A 89 -11.94 5.86 -1.01
N VAL A 90 -12.46 4.63 -0.91
CA VAL A 90 -12.16 3.71 0.20
C VAL A 90 -10.69 3.36 0.23
N LEU A 91 -10.07 3.00 -0.91
CA LEU A 91 -8.63 2.74 -0.98
C LEU A 91 -7.81 3.96 -0.55
N GLY A 92 -8.20 5.16 -1.00
CA GLY A 92 -7.53 6.41 -0.59
C GLY A 92 -7.63 6.67 0.91
N ALA A 93 -8.81 6.51 1.48
CA ALA A 93 -9.03 6.64 2.93
C ALA A 93 -8.26 5.56 3.72
N THR A 94 -8.20 4.33 3.22
CA THR A 94 -7.42 3.25 3.82
C THR A 94 -5.92 3.55 3.80
N GLU A 95 -5.38 4.07 2.69
CA GLU A 95 -3.96 4.51 2.62
C GLU A 95 -3.66 5.57 3.69
N ILE A 96 -4.52 6.59 3.81
CA ILE A 96 -4.37 7.66 4.82
C ILE A 96 -4.44 7.09 6.24
N ALA A 97 -5.41 6.22 6.53
CA ALA A 97 -5.54 5.58 7.83
C ALA A 97 -4.31 4.72 8.18
N CYS A 98 -3.78 3.96 7.22
CA CYS A 98 -2.57 3.16 7.42
C CYS A 98 -1.34 4.04 7.66
N VAL A 99 -1.24 5.21 7.02
CA VAL A 99 -0.18 6.18 7.32
C VAL A 99 -0.28 6.66 8.77
N ILE A 100 -1.47 7.00 9.27
CA ILE A 100 -1.65 7.34 10.69
C ILE A 100 -1.17 6.19 11.58
N MET A 101 -1.47 4.95 11.19
CA MET A 101 -1.02 3.76 11.93
C MET A 101 0.51 3.62 11.95
N LEU A 102 1.24 4.03 10.91
CA LEU A 102 2.72 4.02 10.88
C LEU A 102 3.35 4.84 12.02
N TRP A 103 2.62 5.82 12.55
CA TRP A 103 3.05 6.70 13.65
C TRP A 103 2.46 6.31 15.01
N SER A 104 1.80 5.15 15.07
CA SER A 104 1.13 4.63 16.27
C SER A 104 1.75 3.30 16.73
N PRO A 105 1.31 2.72 17.86
CA PRO A 105 1.68 1.35 18.25
C PRO A 105 1.30 0.28 17.22
N PHE A 106 0.39 0.59 16.29
CA PHE A 106 -0.05 -0.31 15.21
C PHE A 106 0.79 -0.19 13.93
N ARG A 107 2.02 0.32 14.01
CA ARG A 107 2.91 0.53 12.85
C ARG A 107 3.01 -0.68 11.93
N SER A 108 3.26 -1.86 12.49
CA SER A 108 3.41 -3.08 11.68
C SER A 108 2.12 -3.46 10.95
N LEU A 109 0.96 -3.22 11.56
CA LEU A 109 -0.33 -3.45 10.91
C LEU A 109 -0.55 -2.45 9.77
N GLY A 110 -0.25 -1.16 9.98
CA GLY A 110 -0.31 -0.15 8.93
C GLY A 110 0.59 -0.49 7.74
N ALA A 111 1.84 -0.88 8.01
CA ALA A 111 2.78 -1.30 6.97
C ALA A 111 2.32 -2.57 6.22
N PHE A 112 1.74 -3.54 6.95
CA PHE A 112 1.21 -4.77 6.35
C PHE A 112 0.00 -4.49 5.43
N LEU A 113 -0.92 -3.63 5.85
CA LEU A 113 -2.08 -3.26 5.04
C LEU A 113 -1.66 -2.49 3.78
N LEU A 114 -0.73 -1.54 3.91
CA LEU A 114 -0.15 -0.84 2.75
C LEU A 114 0.55 -1.81 1.79
N LEU A 115 1.25 -2.81 2.32
CA LEU A 115 1.88 -3.85 1.49
C LEU A 115 0.80 -4.65 0.74
N GLY A 116 -0.31 -4.97 1.39
CA GLY A 116 -1.48 -5.59 0.78
C GLY A 116 -2.12 -4.78 -0.35
N ILE A 117 -1.99 -3.44 -0.34
CA ILE A 117 -2.43 -2.56 -1.45
C ILE A 117 -1.38 -2.50 -2.56
N MET A 118 -0.09 -2.52 -2.22
CA MET A 118 0.99 -2.47 -3.23
C MET A 118 1.10 -3.74 -4.07
N ILE A 119 0.86 -4.93 -3.49
CA ILE A 119 0.89 -6.19 -4.24
C ILE A 119 -0.06 -6.20 -5.45
N PRO A 120 -1.37 -5.94 -5.31
CA PRO A 120 -2.28 -5.89 -6.45
C PRO A 120 -1.97 -4.71 -7.38
N ALA A 121 -1.40 -3.61 -6.90
CA ALA A 121 -0.94 -2.51 -7.75
C ALA A 121 0.22 -2.96 -8.66
N VAL A 122 1.26 -3.60 -8.10
CA VAL A 122 2.37 -4.18 -8.87
C VAL A 122 1.85 -5.17 -9.91
N TYR A 123 0.96 -6.07 -9.49
CA TYR A 123 0.40 -7.08 -10.38
C TYR A 123 -0.42 -6.45 -11.52
N SER A 124 -1.21 -5.41 -11.21
CA SER A 124 -1.98 -4.68 -12.22
C SER A 124 -1.05 -4.08 -13.28
N HIS A 125 -0.02 -3.34 -12.88
CA HIS A 125 0.95 -2.73 -13.81
C HIS A 125 1.78 -3.77 -14.58
N HIS A 126 2.10 -4.91 -13.94
CA HIS A 126 2.76 -6.01 -14.62
C HIS A 126 1.89 -6.58 -15.76
N LEU A 127 0.61 -6.81 -15.51
CA LEU A 127 -0.32 -7.31 -16.53
C LEU A 127 -0.63 -6.28 -17.61
N ALA A 128 -0.66 -4.99 -17.27
CA ALA A 128 -0.86 -3.91 -18.25
C ALA A 128 0.38 -3.63 -19.11
N ASN A 129 1.55 -4.13 -18.71
CA ASN A 129 2.84 -3.91 -19.39
C ASN A 129 3.11 -2.43 -19.72
N ASP A 130 2.78 -1.55 -18.79
CA ASP A 130 2.80 -0.08 -18.97
C ASP A 130 4.13 0.58 -18.51
N GLY A 131 5.07 -0.22 -18.03
CA GLY A 131 6.36 0.25 -17.49
C GLY A 131 6.26 0.95 -16.13
N GLN A 132 5.08 1.03 -15.51
CA GLN A 132 4.86 1.75 -14.24
C GLN A 132 4.97 0.85 -13.02
N MET A 133 5.23 -0.46 -13.19
CA MET A 133 5.33 -1.41 -12.07
C MET A 133 6.44 -1.08 -11.05
N ALA A 134 7.47 -0.36 -11.48
CA ALA A 134 8.66 -0.12 -10.66
C ALA A 134 8.35 0.66 -9.38
N VAL A 135 7.49 1.68 -9.46
CA VAL A 135 7.14 2.52 -8.31
C VAL A 135 6.46 1.72 -7.20
N PRO A 136 5.32 1.02 -7.42
CA PRO A 136 4.68 0.23 -6.39
C PRO A 136 5.56 -0.94 -5.92
N ALA A 137 6.43 -1.50 -6.78
CA ALA A 137 7.35 -2.56 -6.38
C ALA A 137 8.42 -2.07 -5.40
N VAL A 138 8.99 -0.89 -5.64
CA VAL A 138 9.92 -0.24 -4.71
C VAL A 138 9.21 0.07 -3.40
N LEU A 139 8.00 0.64 -3.43
CA LEU A 139 7.22 0.91 -2.21
C LEU A 139 6.92 -0.37 -1.42
N ALA A 140 6.56 -1.47 -2.08
CA ALA A 140 6.37 -2.77 -1.45
C ALA A 140 7.65 -3.26 -0.76
N ALA A 141 8.81 -3.17 -1.43
CA ALA A 141 10.10 -3.57 -0.85
C ALA A 141 10.45 -2.71 0.39
N LEU A 142 10.20 -1.41 0.33
CA LEU A 142 10.40 -0.50 1.45
C LEU A 142 9.48 -0.81 2.63
N LEU A 143 8.22 -1.19 2.37
CA LEU A 143 7.30 -1.63 3.42
C LEU A 143 7.76 -2.93 4.09
N VAL A 144 8.36 -3.86 3.34
CA VAL A 144 8.97 -5.08 3.92
C VAL A 144 10.08 -4.71 4.89
N ILE A 145 10.91 -3.71 4.59
CA ILE A 145 11.96 -3.23 5.52
C ILE A 145 11.36 -2.72 6.83
N LEU A 146 10.21 -2.02 6.78
CA LEU A 146 9.50 -1.58 7.99
C LEU A 146 8.94 -2.74 8.83
N LEU A 147 8.59 -3.85 8.18
CA LEU A 147 8.06 -5.05 8.83
C LEU A 147 9.12 -5.95 9.47
N LEU A 148 10.40 -5.76 9.10
CA LEU A 148 11.48 -6.50 9.75
C LEU A 148 11.48 -6.21 11.26
N PRO A 149 11.70 -7.21 12.12
CA PRO A 149 11.81 -6.98 13.54
C PRO A 149 12.96 -6.02 13.85
N ASP A 150 12.81 -5.21 14.89
CA ASP A 150 13.98 -4.52 15.45
C ASP A 150 14.91 -5.58 16.02
N SER A 151 16.20 -5.49 15.72
CA SER A 151 17.20 -6.40 16.28
C SER A 151 16.95 -6.49 17.79
N ALA A 152 16.82 -7.71 18.32
CA ALA A 152 16.50 -7.90 19.74
C ALA A 152 17.64 -7.31 20.60
N PRO A 153 17.33 -6.63 21.72
CA PRO A 153 18.36 -6.18 22.64
C PRO A 153 19.15 -7.41 23.12
N ALA A 154 20.47 -7.33 23.07
CA ALA A 154 21.35 -8.39 23.56
C ALA A 154 20.97 -8.71 25.02
N LYS A 155 20.61 -9.98 25.29
CA LYS A 155 20.26 -10.43 26.65
C LYS A 155 21.35 -9.99 27.62
N PRO A 156 21.00 -9.40 28.79
CA PRO A 156 21.99 -9.06 29.79
C PRO A 156 22.69 -10.35 30.22
N SER A 157 23.98 -10.45 29.89
CA SER A 157 24.84 -11.52 30.36
C SER A 157 24.83 -11.47 31.89
N LYS A 158 24.22 -12.47 32.52
CA LYS A 158 24.33 -12.66 33.98
C LYS A 158 25.82 -12.86 34.28
N LYS A 159 26.51 -11.80 34.70
CA LYS A 159 27.81 -11.90 35.35
C LYS A 159 27.61 -12.85 36.54
N LYS A 160 28.18 -14.05 36.45
CA LYS A 160 28.38 -14.91 37.62
C LYS A 160 29.35 -14.17 38.53
N THR A 161 28.81 -13.55 39.58
CA THR A 161 29.59 -13.13 40.74
C THR A 161 30.15 -14.41 41.36
N LYS A 162 31.48 -14.54 41.37
CA LYS A 162 32.19 -15.51 42.22
C LYS A 162 32.51 -14.82 43.53
#